data_AF-A0A8B6EI60-F1
#
_entry.id   AF-A0A8B6EI60-F1
#
_cell.length_a   1.000
_cell.length_b   1.000
_cell.length_c   1.000
_cell.angle_alpha   90.00
_cell.angle_beta   90.00
_cell.angle_gamma   90.00
#
_symmetry.space_group_name_H-M   'P 1'
#
loop_
_entity.id
_entity.type
_entity.pdbx_description
1 polymer ?
#
loop_
_entity_poly.entity_id
_entity_poly.type
_entity_poly.pdbx_seq_one_letter_code
_entity_poly.pdbx_strand_id
1 'polypeptide(L)'
;MYFKKTLDVGDAYIDNAMQNESGGVFFGADKRGKHTPHNKTKPEYLQKVRSHIESFPAVVGHYTRKSSNRRYLGAELNVPRMYQLYLDYYKESTPQNQLVSLTIYRKTFNEEYNFSFHVPKKDQCNICVTYDRGIADASISENEKKKYYEHQQMKMRAREEKKKDKDKSKTTNDTFVATFDLQAVLQTPCSLVSQITT
;
A
#
# COMPACT_ATOMS: atom_id res chain seq x y z
N MET A 1 -56.40 15.83 -16.65
CA MET A 1 -55.59 16.97 -16.15
C MET A 1 -55.90 17.35 -14.68
N TYR A 2 -56.90 16.76 -14.02
CA TYR A 2 -57.27 17.09 -12.63
C TYR A 2 -56.33 16.47 -11.58
N PHE A 3 -56.09 15.16 -11.65
CA PHE A 3 -55.36 14.40 -10.62
C PHE A 3 -53.88 14.79 -10.44
N LYS A 4 -53.20 15.23 -11.51
CA LYS A 4 -51.76 15.59 -11.45
C LYS A 4 -51.51 16.80 -10.55
N LYS A 5 -52.39 17.81 -10.61
CA LYS A 5 -52.34 18.99 -9.72
C LYS A 5 -52.75 18.65 -8.29
N THR A 6 -53.73 17.77 -8.12
CA THR A 6 -54.20 17.37 -6.79
C THR A 6 -53.17 16.57 -6.01
N LEU A 7 -52.42 15.70 -6.70
CA LEU A 7 -51.43 14.82 -6.08
C LEU A 7 -49.98 15.35 -6.16
N ASP A 8 -49.77 16.49 -6.81
CA ASP A 8 -48.46 17.09 -7.08
C ASP A 8 -47.47 16.11 -7.75
N VAL A 9 -47.95 15.39 -8.77
CA VAL A 9 -47.18 14.36 -9.48
C VAL A 9 -46.93 14.77 -10.93
N GLY A 10 -45.65 14.75 -11.34
CA GLY A 10 -45.22 15.07 -12.70
C GLY A 10 -45.36 13.92 -13.69
N ASP A 11 -45.40 14.25 -14.99
CA ASP A 11 -45.62 13.30 -16.09
C ASP A 11 -44.57 12.18 -16.11
N ALA A 12 -43.29 12.52 -15.96
CA ALA A 12 -42.20 11.56 -15.94
C ALA A 12 -42.32 10.50 -14.82
N TYR A 13 -42.93 10.86 -13.69
CA TYR A 13 -43.16 9.93 -12.58
C TYR A 13 -44.27 8.93 -12.95
N ILE A 14 -45.34 9.41 -13.58
CA ILE A 14 -46.47 8.58 -14.04
C ILE A 14 -45.99 7.63 -15.16
N ASP A 15 -45.24 8.15 -16.12
CA ASP A 15 -44.69 7.35 -17.23
C ASP A 15 -43.72 6.28 -16.71
N ASN A 16 -42.87 6.62 -15.73
CA ASN A 16 -41.98 5.66 -15.12
C ASN A 16 -42.74 4.57 -14.34
N ALA A 17 -43.78 4.96 -13.59
CA ALA A 17 -44.63 4.02 -12.86
C ALA A 17 -45.32 3.06 -13.82
N MET A 18 -45.95 3.55 -14.89
CA MET A 18 -46.62 2.70 -15.89
C MET A 18 -45.64 1.80 -16.65
N GLN A 19 -44.43 2.28 -16.98
CA GLN A 19 -43.42 1.48 -17.69
C GLN A 19 -42.82 0.35 -16.83
N ASN A 20 -42.90 0.46 -15.50
CA ASN A 20 -42.31 -0.50 -14.57
C ASN A 20 -43.39 -1.17 -13.71
N GLU A 21 -44.63 -1.21 -14.18
CA GLU A 21 -45.78 -1.84 -13.53
C GLU A 21 -46.20 -3.13 -14.24
N SER A 22 -46.68 -4.10 -13.46
CA SER A 22 -47.27 -5.36 -13.92
C SER A 22 -48.25 -5.91 -12.88
N GLY A 23 -49.55 -5.87 -13.18
CA GLY A 23 -50.57 -6.38 -12.26
C GLY A 23 -50.76 -5.53 -10.99
N GLY A 24 -50.56 -4.22 -11.08
CA GLY A 24 -50.73 -3.24 -10.01
C GLY A 24 -49.53 -3.09 -9.08
N VAL A 25 -48.44 -3.81 -9.34
CA VAL A 25 -47.21 -3.78 -8.53
C VAL A 25 -46.11 -3.08 -9.33
N PHE A 26 -45.28 -2.29 -8.65
CA PHE A 26 -44.10 -1.67 -9.26
C PHE A 26 -42.89 -2.60 -9.14
N PHE A 27 -42.24 -2.94 -10.25
CA PHE A 27 -41.06 -3.83 -10.33
C PHE A 27 -39.76 -3.07 -10.64
N GLY A 28 -39.84 -1.75 -10.80
CA GLY A 28 -38.67 -0.93 -11.06
C GLY A 28 -37.71 -0.90 -9.86
N ALA A 29 -36.41 -0.93 -10.12
CA ALA A 29 -35.41 -0.69 -9.08
C ALA A 29 -35.33 0.81 -8.77
N ASP A 30 -35.15 1.19 -7.49
CA ASP A 30 -34.87 2.58 -7.12
C ASP A 30 -33.56 3.05 -7.80
N LYS A 31 -33.66 4.12 -8.59
CA LYS A 31 -32.54 4.73 -9.34
C LYS A 31 -32.04 6.03 -8.71
N ARG A 32 -32.64 6.50 -7.61
CA ARG A 32 -32.19 7.72 -6.91
C ARG A 32 -30.74 7.56 -6.45
N GLY A 33 -29.95 8.62 -6.63
CA GLY A 33 -28.53 8.64 -6.24
C GLY A 33 -27.60 7.71 -7.03
N LYS A 34 -28.10 6.98 -8.04
CA LYS A 34 -27.28 6.07 -8.87
C LYS A 34 -26.63 6.75 -10.08
N HIS A 35 -26.85 8.05 -10.27
CA HIS A 35 -26.20 8.81 -11.33
C HIS A 35 -24.73 9.05 -11.01
N THR A 36 -23.86 8.83 -11.99
CA THR A 36 -22.47 9.23 -11.88
C THR A 36 -22.39 10.75 -11.81
N PRO A 37 -21.78 11.32 -10.75
CA PRO A 37 -21.63 12.77 -10.65
C PRO A 37 -20.82 13.32 -11.82
N HIS A 38 -21.26 14.45 -12.40
CA HIS A 38 -20.55 15.09 -13.52
C HIS A 38 -19.10 15.49 -13.14
N ASN A 39 -18.86 15.79 -11.86
CA ASN A 39 -17.54 16.13 -11.34
C ASN A 39 -16.65 14.92 -11.03
N LYS A 40 -17.09 13.69 -11.32
CA LYS A 40 -16.29 12.50 -11.07
C LYS A 40 -15.05 12.52 -11.97
N THR A 41 -13.88 12.40 -11.35
CA THR A 41 -12.61 12.33 -12.07
C THR A 41 -12.61 11.13 -13.01
N LYS A 42 -12.20 11.37 -14.26
CA LYS A 42 -12.12 10.31 -15.27
C LYS A 42 -11.12 9.22 -14.86
N PRO A 43 -11.41 7.94 -15.15
CA PRO A 43 -10.54 6.83 -14.77
C PRO A 43 -9.15 6.93 -15.41
N GLU A 44 -9.04 7.49 -16.60
CA GLU A 44 -7.76 7.73 -17.29
C GLU A 44 -6.82 8.61 -16.48
N TYR A 45 -7.34 9.66 -15.84
CA TYR A 45 -6.53 10.59 -15.05
C TYR A 45 -6.08 9.93 -13.75
N LEU A 46 -6.93 9.10 -13.14
CA LEU A 46 -6.55 8.29 -11.98
C LEU A 46 -5.46 7.28 -12.33
N GLN A 47 -5.47 6.71 -13.54
CA GLN A 47 -4.44 5.78 -13.97
C GLN A 47 -3.07 6.46 -14.07
N LYS A 48 -3.00 7.70 -14.59
CA LYS A 48 -1.75 8.49 -14.60
C LYS A 48 -1.20 8.71 -13.20
N VAL A 49 -2.08 8.98 -12.22
CA VAL A 49 -1.70 9.14 -10.81
C VAL A 49 -1.11 7.84 -10.26
N ARG A 50 -1.76 6.69 -10.50
CA ARG A 50 -1.26 5.37 -10.07
C ARG A 50 0.10 5.05 -10.66
N SER A 51 0.23 5.19 -11.98
CA SER A 51 1.51 4.99 -12.68
C SER A 51 2.62 5.86 -12.11
N HIS A 52 2.31 7.11 -11.76
CA HIS A 52 3.28 8.01 -11.14
C HIS A 52 3.60 7.64 -9.68
N ILE A 53 2.64 7.16 -8.88
CA ILE A 53 2.92 6.69 -7.51
C ILE A 53 3.80 5.43 -7.54
N GLU A 54 3.57 4.54 -8.50
CA GLU A 54 4.28 3.28 -8.66
C GLU A 54 5.70 3.43 -9.25
N SER A 55 6.01 4.57 -9.87
CA SER A 55 7.35 4.84 -10.39
C SER A 55 8.38 5.10 -9.28
N PHE A 56 7.94 5.45 -8.07
CA PHE A 56 8.85 5.68 -6.96
C PHE A 56 9.39 4.36 -6.37
N PRO A 57 10.70 4.28 -6.09
CA PRO A 57 11.26 3.12 -5.42
C PRO A 57 10.70 3.02 -4.00
N ALA A 58 10.05 1.88 -3.71
CA ALA A 58 9.47 1.61 -2.39
C ALA A 58 10.04 0.32 -1.80
N VAL A 59 10.62 0.43 -0.60
CA VAL A 59 11.28 -0.65 0.14
C VAL A 59 10.28 -1.34 1.08
N VAL A 60 10.36 -2.66 1.18
CA VAL A 60 9.54 -3.43 2.13
C VAL A 60 10.25 -3.51 3.47
N GLY A 61 9.57 -3.19 4.58
CA GLY A 61 10.12 -3.38 5.93
C GLY A 61 10.50 -4.84 6.16
N HIS A 62 11.80 -5.16 6.17
CA HIS A 62 12.32 -6.53 6.13
C HIS A 62 11.91 -7.40 7.33
N TYR A 63 11.66 -6.76 8.47
CA TYR A 63 11.30 -7.42 9.73
C TYR A 63 9.79 -7.45 9.99
N THR A 64 9.06 -6.43 9.52
CA THR A 64 7.61 -6.32 9.71
C THR A 64 6.81 -7.06 8.63
N ARG A 65 7.44 -7.76 7.68
CA ARG A 65 6.74 -8.46 6.58
C ARG A 65 5.65 -9.43 7.06
N LYS A 66 5.79 -10.01 8.26
CA LYS A 66 4.79 -10.92 8.83
C LYS A 66 3.65 -10.18 9.54
N SER A 67 3.88 -8.95 10.00
CA SER A 67 2.90 -8.14 10.74
C SER A 67 2.27 -7.02 9.90
N SER A 68 2.86 -6.63 8.77
CA SER A 68 2.37 -5.56 7.92
C SER A 68 2.88 -5.65 6.48
N ASN A 69 1.97 -5.42 5.53
CA ASN A 69 2.27 -5.27 4.10
C ASN A 69 2.68 -3.83 3.73
N ARG A 70 3.03 -3.00 4.71
CA ARG A 70 3.40 -1.60 4.50
C ARG A 70 4.73 -1.49 3.74
N ARG A 71 4.76 -0.65 2.71
CA ARG A 71 5.97 -0.29 1.97
C ARG A 71 6.41 1.12 2.33
N TYR A 72 7.69 1.38 2.15
CA TYR A 72 8.34 2.61 2.58
C TYR A 72 8.97 3.33 1.40
N LEU A 73 8.54 4.57 1.18
CA LEU A 73 9.14 5.51 0.25
C LEU A 73 10.33 6.20 0.93
N GLY A 74 11.17 6.87 0.13
CA GLY A 74 12.30 7.66 0.63
C GLY A 74 11.87 8.73 1.64
N ALA A 75 12.73 9.03 2.61
CA ALA A 75 12.45 9.96 3.70
C ALA A 75 12.38 11.43 3.24
N GLU A 76 12.93 11.72 2.08
CA GLU A 76 12.87 13.00 1.37
C GLU A 76 11.51 13.23 0.69
N LEU A 77 10.70 12.18 0.52
CA LEU A 77 9.40 12.27 -0.12
C LEU A 77 8.29 12.53 0.89
N ASN A 78 7.26 13.23 0.41
CA ASN A 78 5.97 13.38 1.07
C ASN A 78 4.89 13.57 0.00
N VAL A 79 3.61 13.41 0.35
CA VAL A 79 2.52 13.51 -0.64
C VAL A 79 2.52 14.84 -1.41
N PRO A 80 2.67 16.02 -0.77
CA PRO A 80 2.79 17.28 -1.50
C PRO A 80 3.97 17.31 -2.50
N ARG A 81 5.13 16.78 -2.10
CA ARG A 81 6.33 16.75 -2.94
C ARG A 81 6.14 15.80 -4.11
N MET A 82 5.58 14.62 -3.89
CA MET A 82 5.24 13.67 -4.96
C MET A 82 4.23 14.29 -5.94
N TYR A 83 3.29 15.08 -5.46
CA TYR A 83 2.35 15.79 -6.33
C TYR A 83 3.03 16.88 -7.18
N GLN A 84 3.99 17.62 -6.64
CA GLN A 84 4.80 18.55 -7.44
C GLN A 84 5.55 17.81 -8.55
N LEU A 85 6.20 16.69 -8.21
CA LEU A 85 6.89 15.85 -9.19
C LEU A 85 5.93 15.30 -10.25
N TYR A 86 4.69 14.98 -9.88
CA TYR A 86 3.65 14.58 -10.82
C TYR A 86 3.30 15.68 -11.82
N LEU A 87 3.15 16.91 -11.34
CA LEU A 87 2.90 18.06 -12.21
C LEU A 87 4.07 18.31 -13.15
N ASP A 88 5.30 18.25 -12.63
CA ASP A 88 6.51 18.46 -13.41
C ASP A 88 6.69 17.36 -14.47
N TYR A 89 6.45 16.10 -14.12
CA TYR A 89 6.58 14.94 -15.02
C TYR A 89 5.60 14.99 -16.19
N TYR A 90 4.37 15.48 -15.97
CA TYR A 90 3.33 15.53 -17.00
C TYR A 90 3.15 16.91 -17.65
N LYS A 91 3.94 17.91 -17.25
CA LYS A 91 3.80 19.31 -17.70
C LYS A 91 3.83 19.47 -19.21
N GLU A 92 4.68 18.71 -19.89
CA GLU A 92 4.90 18.81 -21.35
C GLU A 92 4.06 17.81 -22.15
N SER A 93 3.71 16.67 -21.54
CA SER A 93 3.04 15.56 -22.23
C SER A 93 1.53 15.54 -22.06
N THR A 94 0.99 16.30 -21.11
CA THR A 94 -0.43 16.26 -20.76
C THR A 94 -0.99 17.68 -20.55
N PRO A 95 -2.12 18.03 -21.17
CA PRO A 95 -2.80 19.28 -20.90
C PRO A 95 -3.21 19.42 -19.42
N GLN A 96 -3.11 20.64 -18.87
CA GLN A 96 -3.39 20.92 -17.45
C GLN A 96 -4.79 20.46 -16.99
N ASN A 97 -5.78 20.50 -17.89
CA ASN A 97 -7.16 20.08 -17.60
C ASN A 97 -7.35 18.56 -17.46
N GLN A 98 -6.30 17.77 -17.74
CA GLN A 98 -6.28 16.32 -17.54
C GLN A 98 -5.49 15.92 -16.29
N LEU A 99 -4.87 16.88 -15.60
CA LEU A 99 -4.17 16.63 -14.34
C LEU A 99 -5.16 16.69 -13.18
N VAL A 100 -5.01 15.77 -12.24
CA VAL A 100 -5.84 15.75 -11.03
C VAL A 100 -5.37 16.81 -10.03
N SER A 101 -6.25 17.21 -9.12
CA SER A 101 -5.87 18.07 -7.99
C SER A 101 -5.12 17.29 -6.91
N LEU A 102 -4.40 18.03 -6.05
CA LEU A 102 -3.71 17.46 -4.88
C LEU A 102 -4.64 16.63 -3.99
N THR A 103 -5.91 17.04 -3.85
CA THR A 103 -6.89 16.32 -3.03
C THR A 103 -7.17 14.93 -3.58
N ILE A 104 -7.38 14.82 -4.90
CA ILE A 104 -7.59 13.52 -5.56
C ILE A 104 -6.32 12.69 -5.47
N TYR A 105 -5.17 13.28 -5.76
CA TYR A 105 -3.87 12.59 -5.65
C TYR A 105 -3.65 12.00 -4.25
N ARG A 106 -3.88 12.79 -3.21
CA ARG A 106 -3.75 12.37 -1.80
C ARG A 106 -4.77 11.28 -1.45
N LYS A 107 -5.99 11.39 -1.95
CA LYS A 107 -7.03 10.38 -1.74
C LYS A 107 -6.62 9.05 -2.35
N THR A 108 -6.21 9.04 -3.62
CA THR A 108 -5.68 7.86 -4.30
C THR A 108 -4.50 7.25 -3.54
N PHE A 109 -3.54 8.07 -3.10
CA PHE A 109 -2.40 7.60 -2.32
C PHE A 109 -2.82 6.91 -1.01
N ASN A 110 -3.73 7.51 -0.24
CA ASN A 110 -4.12 7.00 1.07
C ASN A 110 -5.07 5.79 1.01
N GLU A 111 -5.94 5.74 0.00
CA GLU A 111 -6.96 4.68 -0.12
C GLU A 111 -6.44 3.44 -0.85
N GLU A 112 -5.60 3.63 -1.88
CA GLU A 112 -5.12 2.53 -2.72
C GLU A 112 -3.77 1.97 -2.26
N TYR A 113 -2.95 2.76 -1.55
CA TYR A 113 -1.59 2.36 -1.16
C TYR A 113 -1.38 2.39 0.37
N ASN A 114 -0.72 1.36 0.89
CA ASN A 114 -0.23 1.32 2.27
C ASN A 114 1.24 1.74 2.32
N PHE A 115 1.53 2.96 1.88
CA PHE A 115 2.88 3.53 1.84
C PHE A 115 3.14 4.44 3.04
N SER A 116 4.40 4.52 3.46
CA SER A 116 4.88 5.43 4.50
C SER A 116 6.22 6.02 4.08
N PHE A 117 6.56 7.22 4.52
CA PHE A 117 7.79 7.91 4.12
C PHE A 117 8.99 7.58 5.03
N HIS A 118 8.75 6.96 6.19
CA HIS A 118 9.81 6.71 7.17
C HIS A 118 10.20 5.24 7.24
N VAL A 119 11.43 4.91 6.86
CA VAL A 119 12.03 3.60 7.14
C VAL A 119 12.37 3.53 8.63
N PRO A 120 11.85 2.54 9.39
CA PRO A 120 12.24 2.34 10.78
C PRO A 120 13.77 2.23 10.90
N LYS A 121 14.36 3.12 11.70
CA LYS A 121 15.81 3.11 12.01
C LYS A 121 16.18 1.98 12.98
N LYS A 122 15.22 1.47 13.74
CA LYS A 122 15.41 0.36 14.67
C LYS A 122 15.29 -0.97 13.91
N ASP A 123 16.05 -1.97 14.33
CA ASP A 123 15.96 -3.36 13.86
C ASP A 123 16.38 -3.59 12.40
N GLN A 124 17.42 -2.91 11.90
CA GLN A 124 17.98 -3.22 10.58
C GLN A 124 19.04 -4.33 10.66
N CYS A 125 19.05 -5.25 9.69
CA CYS A 125 20.07 -6.29 9.61
C CYS A 125 21.30 -5.71 8.93
N ASN A 126 22.46 -5.72 9.59
CA ASN A 126 23.70 -5.26 8.95
C ASN A 126 23.97 -5.99 7.63
N ILE A 127 23.79 -7.33 7.59
CA ILE A 127 24.03 -8.15 6.39
C ILE A 127 23.09 -7.76 5.24
N CYS A 128 21.79 -7.57 5.52
CA CYS A 128 20.84 -7.17 4.49
C CYS A 128 21.10 -5.73 4.02
N VAL A 129 21.40 -4.81 4.94
CA VAL A 129 21.68 -3.41 4.59
C VAL A 129 22.94 -3.28 3.74
N THR A 130 24.01 -4.01 4.07
CA THR A 130 25.23 -4.03 3.25
C THR A 130 24.96 -4.57 1.85
N TYR A 131 24.15 -5.63 1.75
CA TYR A 131 23.76 -6.21 0.46
C TYR A 131 22.94 -5.22 -0.38
N ASP A 132 21.89 -4.63 0.21
CA ASP A 132 21.01 -3.68 -0.49
C ASP A 132 21.79 -2.45 -0.99
N ARG A 133 22.75 -1.96 -0.20
CA ARG A 133 23.65 -0.86 -0.61
C ARG A 133 24.60 -1.27 -1.74
N GLY A 134 25.27 -2.42 -1.61
CA GLY A 134 26.16 -2.91 -2.66
C GLY A 134 25.44 -3.13 -4.00
N ILE A 135 24.16 -3.50 -3.97
CA ILE A 135 23.32 -3.58 -5.18
C ILE A 135 23.04 -2.19 -5.73
N ALA A 136 22.66 -1.22 -4.89
CA ALA A 136 22.36 0.15 -5.32
C ALA A 136 23.58 0.85 -5.93
N ASP A 137 24.76 0.63 -5.35
CA ASP A 137 26.03 1.22 -5.79
C ASP A 137 26.73 0.39 -6.89
N ALA A 138 26.09 -0.70 -7.35
CA ALA A 138 26.66 -1.67 -8.31
C ALA A 138 28.07 -2.18 -7.93
N SER A 139 28.39 -2.20 -6.63
CA SER A 139 29.72 -2.45 -6.06
C SER A 139 29.82 -3.78 -5.31
N ILE A 140 28.78 -4.61 -5.39
CA ILE A 140 28.68 -5.81 -4.56
C ILE A 140 29.69 -6.91 -4.92
N SER A 141 30.42 -7.39 -3.93
CA SER A 141 31.34 -8.52 -4.06
C SER A 141 30.60 -9.86 -4.08
N GLU A 142 31.16 -10.86 -4.78
CA GLU A 142 30.62 -12.23 -4.80
C GLU A 142 30.55 -12.83 -3.38
N ASN A 143 31.49 -12.45 -2.51
CA ASN A 143 31.49 -12.89 -1.12
C ASN A 143 30.32 -12.29 -0.31
N GLU A 144 29.96 -11.03 -0.57
CA GLU A 144 28.83 -10.37 0.09
C GLU A 144 27.50 -10.95 -0.37
N LYS A 145 27.39 -11.30 -1.66
CA LYS A 145 26.24 -12.05 -2.19
C LYS A 145 26.10 -13.39 -1.48
N LYS A 146 27.18 -14.17 -1.40
CA LYS A 146 27.17 -15.48 -0.74
C LYS A 146 26.72 -15.38 0.71
N LYS A 147 27.30 -14.45 1.48
CA LYS A 147 26.90 -14.18 2.88
C LYS A 147 25.42 -13.83 3.01
N TYR A 148 24.89 -13.02 2.11
CA TYR A 148 23.47 -12.67 2.10
C TYR A 148 22.58 -13.89 1.86
N TYR A 149 22.90 -14.72 0.86
CA TYR A 149 22.11 -15.92 0.56
C TYR A 149 22.12 -16.92 1.71
N GLU A 150 23.28 -17.16 2.32
CA GLU A 150 23.40 -18.01 3.51
C GLU A 150 22.58 -17.46 4.68
N HIS A 151 22.67 -16.15 4.94
CA HIS A 151 21.87 -15.47 5.94
C HIS A 151 20.35 -15.68 5.73
N GLN A 152 19.87 -15.55 4.48
CA GLN A 152 18.45 -15.78 4.18
C GLN A 152 18.02 -17.23 4.36
N GLN A 153 18.86 -18.19 3.97
CA GLN A 153 18.58 -19.61 4.16
C GLN A 153 18.50 -19.98 5.65
N MET A 154 19.48 -19.55 6.46
CA MET A 154 19.48 -19.77 7.90
C MET A 154 18.23 -19.16 8.57
N LYS A 155 17.87 -17.94 8.16
CA LYS A 155 16.68 -17.25 8.64
C LYS A 155 15.39 -18.00 8.31
N MET A 156 15.25 -18.53 7.09
CA MET A 156 14.10 -19.36 6.73
C MET A 156 14.06 -20.64 7.56
N ARG A 157 15.18 -21.36 7.65
CA ARG A 157 15.28 -22.61 8.41
C ARG A 157 14.89 -22.43 9.87
N ALA A 158 15.44 -21.43 10.55
CA ALA A 158 15.10 -21.13 11.94
C ALA A 158 13.62 -20.81 12.14
N ARG A 159 12.97 -20.15 11.16
CA ARG A 159 11.53 -19.86 11.21
C ARG A 159 10.68 -21.11 10.99
N GLU A 160 11.11 -22.00 10.10
CA GLU A 160 10.43 -23.26 9.84
C GLU A 160 10.53 -24.21 11.03
N GLU A 161 11.71 -24.34 11.63
CA GLU A 161 11.92 -25.14 12.85
C GLU A 161 11.07 -24.58 14.00
N LYS A 162 11.12 -23.27 14.25
CA LYS A 162 10.23 -22.62 15.23
C LYS A 162 8.74 -22.85 14.96
N LYS A 163 8.32 -22.90 13.69
CA LYS A 163 6.92 -23.19 13.33
C LYS A 163 6.58 -24.65 13.66
N LYS A 164 7.43 -25.60 13.27
CA LYS A 164 7.27 -27.02 13.58
C LYS A 164 7.15 -27.26 15.09
N ASP A 165 8.02 -26.63 15.89
CA ASP A 165 7.98 -26.75 17.34
C ASP A 165 6.67 -26.21 17.92
N LYS A 166 6.22 -25.02 17.47
CA LYS A 166 4.94 -24.44 17.87
C LYS A 166 3.72 -25.27 17.47
N ASP A 167 3.78 -25.95 16.34
CA ASP A 167 2.67 -26.79 15.88
C ASP A 167 2.66 -28.13 16.64
N LYS A 168 3.85 -28.67 16.96
CA LYS A 168 4.00 -29.83 17.84
C LYS A 168 3.45 -29.56 19.24
N SER A 169 3.79 -28.43 19.86
CA SER A 169 3.31 -28.07 21.20
C SER A 169 1.80 -27.88 21.30
N LYS A 170 1.11 -27.62 20.18
CA LYS A 170 -0.37 -27.56 20.14
C LYS A 170 -1.03 -28.92 20.01
N THR A 171 -0.32 -29.88 19.42
CA THR A 171 -0.87 -31.21 19.08
C THR A 171 -0.58 -32.23 20.17
N THR A 172 0.55 -32.09 20.88
CA THR A 172 0.98 -33.00 21.94
C THR A 172 1.08 -32.28 23.28
N ASN A 173 0.43 -32.79 24.32
CA ASN A 173 0.49 -32.23 25.69
C ASN A 173 1.84 -32.43 26.40
N ASP A 174 2.78 -33.16 25.81
CA ASP A 174 4.09 -33.50 26.39
C ASP A 174 5.22 -32.54 25.98
N THR A 175 4.92 -31.48 25.21
CA THR A 175 5.95 -30.57 24.72
C THR A 175 5.56 -29.11 24.95
N PHE A 176 6.34 -28.42 25.77
CA PHE A 176 6.22 -26.98 25.98
C PHE A 176 7.30 -26.22 25.19
N VAL A 177 6.91 -25.17 24.48
CA VAL A 177 7.83 -24.37 23.65
C VAL A 177 7.87 -22.94 24.16
N ALA A 178 9.01 -22.54 24.71
CA ALA A 178 9.32 -21.17 25.07
C ALA A 178 10.18 -20.51 23.99
N THR A 179 9.83 -19.29 23.58
CA THR A 179 10.66 -18.50 22.65
C THR A 179 10.92 -17.14 23.24
N PHE A 180 12.20 -16.80 23.41
CA PHE A 180 12.65 -15.53 23.93
C PHE A 180 13.09 -14.62 22.79
N ASP A 181 12.74 -13.34 22.85
CA ASP A 181 13.32 -12.32 21.99
C ASP A 181 14.53 -11.75 22.73
N LEU A 182 15.73 -12.08 22.24
CA LEU A 182 16.96 -11.59 22.84
C LEU A 182 17.29 -10.26 22.18
N GLN A 183 17.15 -9.16 22.91
CA GLN A 183 17.73 -7.88 22.49
C GLN A 183 19.26 -8.02 22.48
N ALA A 184 19.89 -7.55 21.40
CA ALA A 184 21.34 -7.45 21.36
C ALA A 184 21.80 -6.52 22.49
N VAL A 185 22.53 -7.06 23.47
CA VAL A 185 23.16 -6.25 24.52
C VAL A 185 24.36 -5.54 23.89
N LEU A 186 24.11 -4.36 23.33
CA LEU A 186 25.16 -3.48 22.83
C LEU A 186 25.83 -2.83 24.05
N GLN A 187 26.97 -3.36 24.48
CA GLN A 187 27.75 -2.83 25.62
C GLN A 187 28.35 -1.44 25.32
N THR A 188 28.33 -1.01 24.07
CA THR A 188 28.84 0.29 23.62
C THR A 188 27.86 0.93 22.63
N PRO A 189 27.78 2.28 22.58
CA PRO A 189 26.97 2.97 21.60
C PRO A 189 27.48 2.64 20.19
N CYS A 190 26.68 1.89 19.44
CA CYS A 190 26.98 1.55 18.06
C CYS A 190 26.20 2.48 17.14
N SER A 191 26.90 3.13 16.20
CA SER A 191 26.26 3.86 15.11
C SER A 191 25.50 2.86 14.24
N LEU A 192 24.28 3.22 13.82
CA LEU A 192 23.38 2.39 13.02
C LEU A 192 23.98 1.89 11.68
N VAL A 193 25.16 2.40 11.29
CA VAL A 193 25.68 2.23 9.93
C VAL A 193 27.19 1.97 9.83
N SER A 194 27.98 2.23 10.87
CA SER A 194 29.43 2.09 10.81
C SER A 194 29.92 1.07 11.83
N GLN A 195 30.55 -0.01 11.34
CA GLN A 195 31.40 -0.84 12.18
C GLN A 195 32.54 0.07 12.69
N ILE A 196 32.70 0.16 14.01
CA ILE A 196 33.93 0.69 14.57
C ILE A 196 34.96 -0.39 14.30
N THR A 197 35.68 -0.28 13.17
CA THR A 197 36.90 -1.03 12.93
C THR A 197 37.86 -0.68 14.06
N THR A 198 38.10 -1.65 14.93
CA THR A 198 39.17 -1.65 15.93
C THR A 198 40.34 -2.42 15.39
#